data_AF-A0A2E3QFH6-F1
#
_entry.id   AF-A0A2E3QFH6-F1
#
_cell.length_a   1.000
_cell.length_b   1.000
_cell.length_c   1.000
_cell.angle_alpha   90.00
_cell.angle_beta   90.00
_cell.angle_gamma   90.00
#
_symmetry.space_group_name_H-M   'P 1'
#
loop_
_entity.id
_entity.type
_entity.pdbx_description
1 polymer ?
#
loop_
_entity_poly.entity_id
_entity_poly.type
_entity_poly.pdbx_seq_one_letter_code
_entity_poly.pdbx_strand_id
1 'polypeptide(L)' 'MSDQYEVQPHTKVVRGPNRASYDRTQIHGIIDDALICHVGTVVNGRPAMIPTAHWRVG' A
#
# COMPACT_ATOMS: atom_id res chain seq x y z
N MET A 1 10.15 1.64 -18.11
CA MET A 1 9.47 1.01 -16.96
C MET A 1 8.05 1.53 -16.96
N SER A 2 7.03 0.71 -16.72
CA SER A 2 5.65 1.19 -16.68
C SER A 2 5.50 2.21 -15.55
N ASP A 3 4.92 3.36 -15.86
CA ASP A 3 4.63 4.41 -14.88
C ASP A 3 3.48 4.03 -13.93
N GLN A 4 2.81 2.89 -14.19
CA GLN A 4 1.76 2.34 -13.34
C GLN A 4 2.03 0.91 -12.88
N TYR A 5 1.58 0.59 -11.68
CA TYR A 5 1.53 -0.78 -11.17
C TYR A 5 0.46 -1.61 -11.88
N GLU A 6 0.76 -2.89 -12.11
CA GLU A 6 -0.20 -3.83 -12.66
C GLU A 6 -1.35 -4.09 -11.67
N VAL A 7 -2.58 -3.98 -12.15
CA VAL A 7 -3.78 -4.24 -11.35
C VAL A 7 -4.10 -5.72 -11.38
N GLN A 8 -4.02 -6.37 -10.21
CA GLN A 8 -4.34 -7.77 -10.04
C GLN A 8 -5.70 -7.94 -9.35
N PRO A 9 -6.34 -9.12 -9.41
CA PRO A 9 -7.64 -9.35 -8.78
C PRO A 9 -7.69 -8.95 -7.29
N HIS A 10 -6.60 -9.13 -6.55
CA HIS A 10 -6.51 -8.83 -5.12
C HIS A 10 -6.15 -7.36 -4.80
N THR A 11 -5.61 -6.61 -5.76
CA THR A 11 -5.27 -5.18 -5.60
C THR A 11 -6.26 -4.24 -6.26
N LYS A 12 -7.19 -4.76 -7.07
CA LYS A 12 -8.22 -3.96 -7.74
C LYS A 12 -9.22 -3.39 -6.74
N VAL A 13 -9.26 -2.06 -6.65
CA VAL A 13 -10.26 -1.35 -5.85
C VAL A 13 -11.67 -1.55 -6.43
N VAL A 14 -12.57 -2.15 -5.64
CA VAL A 14 -13.96 -2.43 -6.05
C VAL A 14 -14.92 -1.31 -5.65
N ARG A 15 -14.78 -0.76 -4.43
CA ARG A 15 -15.64 0.32 -3.92
C ARG A 15 -14.99 1.67 -4.20
N GLY A 16 -15.68 2.52 -4.96
CA GLY A 16 -15.17 3.84 -5.35
C GLY A 16 -13.96 3.80 -6.29
N PRO A 17 -14.01 3.05 -7.41
CA PRO A 17 -12.87 2.84 -8.31
C PRO A 17 -12.30 4.14 -8.89
N ASN A 18 -13.13 5.18 -9.04
CA ASN A 18 -12.71 6.51 -9.53
C ASN A 18 -11.70 7.21 -8.60
N ARG A 19 -11.52 6.73 -7.36
CA ARG A 19 -10.55 7.25 -6.40
C ARG A 19 -9.22 6.47 -6.40
N ALA A 20 -9.14 5.37 -7.16
CA ALA A 20 -7.92 4.57 -7.22
C ALA A 20 -6.89 5.23 -8.14
N SER A 21 -5.65 5.33 -7.66
CA SER A 21 -4.49 5.63 -8.49
C SER A 21 -3.51 4.47 -8.38
N TYR A 22 -3.01 4.02 -9.53
CA TYR A 22 -1.97 3.00 -9.62
C TYR A 22 -0.67 3.61 -10.17
N ASP A 23 -0.62 4.95 -10.27
CA ASP A 23 0.56 5.70 -10.69
C ASP A 23 1.69 5.54 -9.67
N ARG A 24 2.84 5.07 -10.16
CA ARG A 24 3.99 4.73 -9.32
C ARG A 24 4.56 5.97 -8.62
N THR A 25 4.61 7.10 -9.31
CA THR A 25 5.14 8.37 -8.77
C THR A 25 4.26 8.86 -7.63
N GLN A 26 2.94 8.88 -7.83
CA GLN A 26 1.99 9.28 -6.80
C GLN A 26 2.04 8.35 -5.58
N ILE A 27 2.11 7.03 -5.80
CA ILE A 27 2.20 6.05 -4.70
C ILE A 27 3.50 6.22 -3.91
N HIS A 28 4.65 6.39 -4.59
CA HIS A 28 5.93 6.58 -3.93
C HIS A 28 5.97 7.87 -3.14
N GLY A 29 5.40 8.97 -3.67
CA GLY A 29 5.26 10.22 -2.94
C GLY A 29 4.49 10.07 -1.63
N ILE A 30 3.38 9.32 -1.63
CA ILE A 30 2.60 9.06 -0.41
C ILE A 30 3.43 8.29 0.64
N ILE A 31 4.20 7.28 0.20
CA ILE A 31 5.05 6.48 1.08
C ILE A 31 6.18 7.34 1.67
N ASP A 32 6.79 8.20 0.86
CA ASP A 32 7.89 9.04 1.30
C ASP A 32 7.44 10.15 2.28
N ASP A 33 6.21 10.65 2.13
CA ASP A 33 5.63 11.67 3.03
C ASP A 33 5.15 11.08 4.37
N ALA A 34 4.92 9.76 4.44
CA ALA A 34 4.34 9.10 5.61
C ALA A 34 5.41 8.49 6.52
N LEU A 35 5.46 8.91 7.79
CA LEU A 35 6.34 8.28 8.78
C LEU A 35 5.79 6.94 9.30
N ILE A 36 4.48 6.84 9.50
CA ILE A 36 3.82 5.70 10.18
C ILE A 36 3.06 4.82 9.17
N CYS A 37 3.17 3.51 9.31
CA CYS A 37 2.35 2.52 8.62
C CYS A 37 1.73 1.51 9.61
N HIS A 38 0.84 0.66 9.08
CA HIS A 38 0.23 -0.44 9.82
C HIS A 38 0.53 -1.75 9.12
N VAL A 39 1.18 -2.67 9.83
CA VAL A 39 1.48 -4.01 9.30
C VAL A 39 0.47 -5.00 9.87
N GLY A 40 -0.37 -5.55 9.00
CA GLY A 40 -1.30 -6.63 9.32
C GLY A 40 -0.65 -7.99 9.09
N THR A 41 -0.71 -8.89 10.07
CA THR A 41 -0.19 -10.26 9.97
C THR A 41 -1.04 -11.24 10.78
N VAL A 42 -0.78 -12.54 10.66
CA VAL A 42 -1.40 -13.59 11.48
C VAL A 42 -0.40 -14.06 12.52
N VAL A 43 -0.72 -13.91 13.80
CA VAL A 43 0.07 -14.39 14.93
C VAL A 43 -0.77 -15.41 15.70
N ASN A 44 -0.27 -16.63 15.86
CA ASN A 44 -0.95 -17.72 16.55
C ASN A 44 -2.38 -17.98 16.01
N GLY A 45 -2.54 -17.95 14.69
CA GLY A 45 -3.83 -18.18 14.03
C GLY A 45 -4.84 -17.04 14.16
N ARG A 46 -4.43 -15.88 14.69
CA ARG A 46 -5.29 -14.69 14.85
C ARG A 46 -4.70 -13.49 14.11
N PRO A 47 -5.53 -12.63 13.49
CA PRO A 47 -5.04 -11.40 12.89
C PRO A 47 -4.53 -10.43 13.97
N ALA A 48 -3.36 -9.85 13.73
CA ALA A 48 -2.74 -8.82 14.53
C ALA A 48 -2.33 -7.64 13.65
N MET A 49 -2.28 -6.44 14.23
CA MET A 49 -1.89 -5.21 13.53
C MET A 49 -0.89 -4.44 14.38
N ILE A 50 0.23 -4.05 13.77
CA ILE A 50 1.32 -3.35 14.42
C ILE A 50 1.50 -1.98 13.77
N PRO A 51 1.31 -0.86 14.51
CA PRO A 51 1.73 0.45 14.04
C PRO A 51 3.26 0.58 14.18
N THR A 52 3.94 1.01 13.12
CA THR A 52 5.40 1.16 13.10
C THR A 52 5.83 2.29 12.18
N ALA A 53 7.03 2.83 12.42
CA ALA A 53 7.68 3.68 11.45
C ALA A 53 8.10 2.87 10.21
N HIS A 54 8.13 3.51 9.04
CA HIS A 54 8.65 2.93 7.80
C HIS A 54 9.36 3.98 6.94
N TRP A 55 10.13 3.50 5.97
CA TRP A 55 10.76 4.30 4.94
C TRP A 55 10.93 3.46 3.68
N ARG A 56 11.01 4.12 2.53
CA ARG A 56 11.27 3.48 1.24
C ARG A 56 12.77 3.47 0.94
N VAL A 57 13.25 2.35 0.41
CA VAL A 57 14.59 2.22 -0.17
C VAL A 57 14.38 1.80 -1.62
N GLY A 58 15.07 2.49 -2.55
CA GLY A 58 14.83 2.50 -4.00
C GLY A 58 14.51 1.16 -4.65
#